data_AF-A0A1Q3H9E1-F1
#
_entry.id   AF-A0A1Q3H9E1-F1
#
_cell.length_a   1.000
_cell.length_b   1.000
_cell.length_c   1.000
_cell.angle_alpha   90.00
_cell.angle_beta   90.00
_cell.angle_gamma   90.00
#
_symmetry.space_group_name_H-M   'P 1'
#
loop_
_entity.id
_entity.type
_entity.pdbx_description
1 polymer ?
#
loop_
_entity_poly.entity_id
_entity_poly.type
_entity_poly.pdbx_seq_one_letter_code
_entity_poly.pdbx_strand_id
1 'polypeptide(L)'
;MTNPLSRGVDTRSLLYRILESPEQVSALQQLPAPALTRLIHHVGLEDAGELVALATTQQLARIFDEDLWRSTRPGQEERFDPERFGLWLEVMLEMGADRAAARLAEMDEDFVTFALSAQLLVLDLDALTLDRMRSNEAQDDEALVDKALESSLSHELDRFLIIARQPESWDAVLSVLVALDESHHELLVRLLERCCHQASEFIEDNGGLYAVLTTAEQLEADVSQAREERREREGFVATTDAAAFLGLARAGRVGDDPITRGYVQAQREATRTPPARVDGAQPEQAASSMPLLHLLQEAEVLTTQPPVALLGEGGGSGTYASARVLREALAWLQGEAPEALSRCMQDLGYLANVLLSGCGHAGRPLRALEAAQVAMATCNLGLEASLEAGTAPSRAGALLREGLVPAFGQGWRVLHEEVVMRSARAFDAALALKVPPGRGEAAKARAEFARDIAAGRPWASRKRWMHLAPFLSKAAFAAMRELVDECPTFNGAFLATREQVEEAARRVGELLAPPSR
;
A
#
# COMPACT_ATOMS: atom_id res chain seq x y z
N MET A 1 41.03 24.07 -3.79
CA MET A 1 39.84 24.52 -3.04
C MET A 1 38.80 23.44 -3.21
N THR A 2 38.81 22.51 -2.25
CA THR A 2 38.05 21.26 -2.24
C THR A 2 36.65 21.52 -1.69
N ASN A 3 35.66 21.10 -2.47
CA ASN A 3 34.25 21.11 -2.14
C ASN A 3 34.00 20.07 -1.01
N PRO A 4 33.37 20.41 0.12
CA PRO A 4 33.06 19.41 1.13
C PRO A 4 31.92 18.53 0.59
N LEU A 5 32.22 17.24 0.45
CA LEU A 5 31.25 16.19 0.22
C LEU A 5 30.17 16.27 1.30
N SER A 6 28.92 16.32 0.86
CA SER A 6 27.72 16.01 1.62
C SER A 6 27.97 14.80 2.52
N ARG A 7 28.12 15.04 3.82
CA ARG A 7 28.12 13.98 4.84
C ARG A 7 26.69 13.45 4.93
N GLY A 8 26.37 12.42 4.15
CA GLY A 8 25.31 11.51 4.54
C GLY A 8 25.70 10.95 5.92
N VAL A 9 24.80 11.03 6.88
CA VAL A 9 24.99 10.35 8.16
C VAL A 9 25.13 8.87 7.85
N ASP A 10 26.26 8.27 8.19
CA ASP A 10 26.53 6.85 7.98
C ASP A 10 25.50 6.04 8.77
N THR A 11 24.79 5.12 8.13
CA THR A 11 23.67 4.34 8.70
C THR A 11 24.08 3.64 10.01
N ARG A 12 25.32 3.13 10.06
CA ARG A 12 25.88 2.54 11.29
C ARG A 12 26.12 3.58 12.38
N SER A 13 26.59 4.78 12.03
CA SER A 13 26.76 5.88 12.98
C SER A 13 25.44 6.36 13.58
N LEU A 14 24.32 6.18 12.87
CA LEU A 14 22.99 6.49 13.40
C LEU A 14 22.52 5.43 14.41
N LEU A 15 22.68 4.14 14.09
CA LEU A 15 22.37 3.04 15.01
C LEU A 15 23.17 3.13 16.31
N TYR A 16 24.50 3.31 16.21
CA TYR A 16 25.36 3.46 17.39
C TYR A 16 24.92 4.60 18.30
N ARG A 17 24.51 5.74 17.74
CA ARG A 17 24.04 6.88 18.55
C ARG A 17 22.73 6.61 19.27
N ILE A 18 21.80 5.90 18.62
CA ILE A 18 20.51 5.50 19.20
C ILE A 18 20.70 4.52 20.36
N LEU A 19 21.63 3.57 20.20
CA LEU A 19 21.85 2.48 21.15
C LEU A 19 22.72 2.88 22.35
N GLU A 20 23.59 3.88 22.21
CA GLU A 20 24.42 4.39 23.31
C GLU A 20 23.63 5.12 24.41
N SER A 21 22.40 5.56 24.13
CA SER A 21 21.61 6.40 25.04
C SER A 21 20.34 5.68 25.55
N PRO A 22 20.23 5.36 26.86
CA PRO A 22 19.05 4.67 27.42
C PRO A 22 17.72 5.43 27.22
N GLU A 23 17.79 6.76 27.20
CA GLU A 23 16.65 7.63 26.92
C GLU A 23 16.15 7.49 25.47
N GLN A 24 17.06 7.27 24.52
CA GLN A 24 16.74 7.09 23.10
C GLN A 24 16.17 5.70 22.82
N VAL A 25 16.63 4.67 23.53
CA VAL A 25 16.02 3.34 23.54
C VAL A 25 14.57 3.40 24.05
N SER A 26 14.33 4.13 25.15
CA SER A 26 12.99 4.32 25.69
C SER A 26 12.08 5.10 24.72
N ALA A 27 12.63 6.12 24.07
CA ALA A 27 11.92 6.89 23.04
C ALA A 27 11.62 6.04 21.79
N LEU A 28 12.48 5.09 21.42
CA LEU A 28 12.27 4.18 20.29
C LEU A 28 11.11 3.21 20.56
N GLN A 29 10.97 2.71 21.79
CA GLN A 29 9.84 1.85 22.20
C GLN A 29 8.50 2.59 22.20
N GLN A 30 8.52 3.93 22.26
CA GLN A 30 7.33 4.77 22.17
C GLN A 30 7.10 5.34 20.76
N LEU A 31 8.01 5.05 19.81
CA LEU A 31 7.91 5.56 18.45
C LEU A 31 6.72 4.90 17.72
N PRO A 32 5.92 5.68 16.96
CA PRO A 32 4.89 5.10 16.11
C PRO A 32 5.45 4.06 15.13
N ALA A 33 4.75 2.95 14.94
CA ALA A 33 5.19 1.86 14.06
C ALA A 33 5.59 2.33 12.64
N PRO A 34 4.86 3.25 11.96
CA PRO A 34 5.26 3.72 10.62
C PRO A 34 6.61 4.44 10.58
N ALA A 35 6.98 5.11 11.68
CA ALA A 35 8.28 5.76 11.81
C ALA A 35 9.40 4.74 12.02
N LEU A 36 9.12 3.66 12.76
CA LEU A 36 10.05 2.56 12.98
C LEU A 36 10.24 1.73 11.70
N THR A 37 9.17 1.46 10.95
CA THR A 37 9.24 0.81 9.62
C THR A 37 10.17 1.57 8.68
N ARG A 38 10.03 2.91 8.61
CA ARG A 38 10.90 3.75 7.77
C ARG A 38 12.36 3.71 8.22
N LEU A 39 12.61 3.68 9.52
CA LEU A 39 13.96 3.53 10.06
C LEU A 39 14.56 2.18 9.66
N ILE A 40 13.80 1.09 9.80
CA ILE A 40 14.23 -0.26 9.39
C ILE A 40 14.49 -0.31 7.88
N HIS A 41 13.64 0.30 7.06
CA HIS A 41 13.86 0.38 5.60
C HIS A 41 15.08 1.22 5.24
N HIS A 42 15.37 2.29 5.98
CA HIS A 42 16.55 3.12 5.76
C HIS A 42 17.84 2.40 6.16
N VAL A 43 17.78 1.59 7.22
CA VAL A 43 18.91 0.81 7.73
C VAL A 43 19.15 -0.45 6.89
N GLY A 44 18.09 -1.07 6.39
CA GLY A 44 18.11 -2.44 5.87
C GLY A 44 17.67 -3.42 6.96
N LEU A 45 16.79 -4.37 6.61
CA LEU A 45 16.22 -5.31 7.60
C LEU A 45 17.30 -6.20 8.23
N GLU A 46 18.26 -6.67 7.43
CA GLU A 46 19.40 -7.48 7.88
C GLU A 46 20.29 -6.75 8.89
N ASP A 47 20.47 -5.43 8.74
CA ASP A 47 21.27 -4.61 9.66
C ASP A 47 20.42 -4.03 10.82
N ALA A 48 19.13 -4.35 10.90
CA ALA A 48 18.19 -3.80 11.89
C ALA A 48 17.94 -4.71 13.11
N GLY A 49 18.66 -5.82 13.27
CA GLY A 49 18.46 -6.77 14.37
C GLY A 49 18.44 -6.15 15.77
N GLU A 50 19.32 -5.18 16.04
CA GLU A 50 19.35 -4.46 17.32
C GLU A 50 18.10 -3.58 17.55
N LEU A 51 17.52 -3.01 16.48
CA LEU A 51 16.26 -2.27 16.55
C LEU A 51 15.07 -3.19 16.78
N VAL A 52 15.04 -4.34 16.09
CA VAL A 52 14.00 -5.36 16.22
C VAL A 52 13.97 -5.93 17.64
N ALA A 53 15.16 -6.18 18.22
CA ALA A 53 15.28 -6.68 19.59
C ALA A 53 14.70 -5.71 20.64
N LEU A 54 14.79 -4.40 20.39
CA LEU A 54 14.29 -3.35 21.28
C LEU A 54 12.81 -3.02 21.06
N ALA A 55 12.26 -3.33 19.89
CA ALA A 55 10.86 -3.08 19.57
C ALA A 55 9.91 -3.88 20.47
N THR A 56 8.76 -3.29 20.79
CA THR A 56 7.69 -4.00 21.50
C THR A 56 6.93 -4.94 20.57
N THR A 57 6.30 -5.99 21.10
CA THR A 57 5.50 -6.94 20.30
C THR A 57 4.38 -6.21 19.54
N GLN A 58 3.75 -5.21 20.14
CA GLN A 58 2.73 -4.39 19.49
C GLN A 58 3.29 -3.58 18.31
N GLN A 59 4.51 -3.05 18.43
CA GLN A 59 5.18 -2.37 17.32
C GLN A 59 5.52 -3.36 16.20
N LEU A 60 6.03 -4.55 16.54
CA LEU A 60 6.36 -5.59 15.55
C LEU A 60 5.12 -6.07 14.80
N ALA A 61 3.99 -6.32 15.48
CA ALA A 61 2.73 -6.68 14.84
C ALA A 61 2.27 -5.61 13.83
N ARG A 62 2.42 -4.32 14.18
CA ARG A 62 2.10 -3.21 13.27
C ARG A 62 3.08 -3.08 12.11
N ILE A 63 4.37 -3.34 12.34
CA ILE A 63 5.37 -3.38 11.26
C ILE A 63 5.06 -4.53 10.31
N PHE A 64 4.66 -5.68 10.82
CA PHE A 64 4.27 -6.84 10.01
C PHE A 64 3.04 -6.55 9.15
N ASP A 65 2.04 -5.84 9.69
CA ASP A 65 0.92 -5.36 8.91
C ASP A 65 1.39 -4.48 7.72
N GLU A 66 2.51 -3.75 7.82
CA GLU A 66 3.09 -2.90 6.76
C GLU A 66 4.07 -3.60 5.81
N ASP A 67 5.02 -4.37 6.32
CA ASP A 67 6.17 -4.85 5.53
C ASP A 67 5.92 -6.20 4.86
N LEU A 68 5.08 -7.06 5.45
CA LEU A 68 4.81 -8.41 4.94
C LEU A 68 3.76 -8.45 3.82
N TRP A 69 3.12 -7.32 3.53
CA TRP A 69 2.01 -7.25 2.59
C TRP A 69 2.39 -6.41 1.39
N ARG A 70 2.48 -7.03 0.21
CA ARG A 70 2.94 -6.37 -1.00
C ARG A 70 1.89 -6.40 -2.09
N SER A 71 1.65 -5.23 -2.68
CA SER A 71 0.90 -5.10 -3.92
C SER A 71 1.83 -5.22 -5.12
N THR A 72 1.52 -6.12 -6.06
CA THR A 72 2.25 -6.19 -7.34
C THR A 72 1.99 -4.97 -8.23
N ARG A 73 0.87 -4.26 -8.02
CA ARG A 73 0.53 -2.98 -8.67
C ARG A 73 -0.28 -2.07 -7.72
N PRO A 74 -0.16 -0.74 -7.84
CA PRO A 74 -1.04 0.18 -7.12
C PRO A 74 -2.52 -0.13 -7.39
N GLY A 75 -3.34 -0.18 -6.32
CA GLY A 75 -4.77 -0.47 -6.40
C GLY A 75 -5.14 -1.96 -6.62
N GLN A 76 -4.18 -2.88 -6.49
CA GLN A 76 -4.47 -4.31 -6.36
C GLN A 76 -4.48 -4.73 -4.88
N GLU A 77 -5.06 -5.90 -4.62
CA GLU A 77 -5.03 -6.51 -3.29
C GLU A 77 -3.58 -6.76 -2.88
N GLU A 78 -3.27 -6.36 -1.64
CA GLU A 78 -1.97 -6.65 -1.05
C GLU A 78 -1.94 -8.13 -0.69
N ARG A 79 -0.89 -8.83 -1.13
CA ARG A 79 -0.72 -10.25 -0.82
C ARG A 79 0.37 -10.45 0.22
N PHE A 80 0.21 -11.49 1.03
CA PHE A 80 1.22 -11.87 2.01
C PHE A 80 2.50 -12.35 1.30
N ASP A 81 3.66 -11.83 1.72
CA ASP A 81 4.97 -12.18 1.21
C ASP A 81 5.67 -13.17 2.19
N PRO A 82 5.62 -14.49 1.92
CA PRO A 82 6.22 -15.49 2.79
C PRO A 82 7.75 -15.37 2.84
N GLU A 83 8.43 -15.06 1.73
CA GLU A 83 9.88 -14.90 1.72
C GLU A 83 10.30 -13.77 2.68
N ARG A 84 9.54 -12.67 2.67
CA ARG A 84 9.77 -11.55 3.57
C ARG A 84 9.56 -11.92 5.04
N PHE A 85 8.56 -12.75 5.35
CA PHE A 85 8.35 -13.24 6.70
C PHE A 85 9.49 -14.16 7.18
N GLY A 86 10.03 -15.00 6.30
CA GLY A 86 11.20 -15.83 6.59
C GLY A 86 12.41 -15.01 7.03
N LEU A 87 12.72 -13.93 6.29
CA LEU A 87 13.79 -12.99 6.64
C LEU A 87 13.56 -12.32 8.00
N TRP A 88 12.31 -12.00 8.34
CA TRP A 88 11.97 -11.46 9.66
C TRP A 88 12.24 -12.46 10.78
N LEU A 89 11.98 -13.76 10.57
CA LEU A 89 12.32 -14.79 11.54
C LEU A 89 13.84 -14.92 11.72
N GLU A 90 14.62 -14.86 10.64
CA GLU A 90 16.09 -14.88 10.71
C GLU A 90 16.63 -13.74 11.57
N VAL A 91 16.16 -12.51 11.32
CA VAL A 91 16.56 -11.33 12.11
C VAL A 91 16.09 -11.45 13.56
N MET A 92 14.90 -11.98 13.81
CA MET A 92 14.42 -12.25 15.18
C MET A 92 15.23 -13.36 15.87
N LEU A 93 15.85 -14.29 15.15
CA LEU A 93 16.70 -15.31 15.76
C LEU A 93 18.04 -14.75 16.23
N GLU A 94 18.51 -13.63 15.69
CA GLU A 94 19.72 -12.96 16.17
C GLU A 94 19.61 -12.52 17.63
N MET A 95 18.39 -12.20 18.11
CA MET A 95 18.14 -11.90 19.52
C MET A 95 17.97 -13.14 20.41
N GLY A 96 18.02 -14.35 19.83
CA GLY A 96 17.88 -15.64 20.49
C GLY A 96 16.52 -16.30 20.25
N ALA A 97 16.54 -17.62 20.04
CA ALA A 97 15.35 -18.41 19.69
C ALA A 97 14.23 -18.31 20.74
N ASP A 98 14.55 -18.36 22.03
CA ASP A 98 13.57 -18.23 23.11
C ASP A 98 12.81 -16.90 23.07
N ARG A 99 13.52 -15.81 22.73
CA ARG A 99 12.90 -14.49 22.64
C ARG A 99 12.07 -14.35 21.38
N ALA A 100 12.52 -14.90 20.26
CA ALA A 100 11.74 -14.95 19.03
C ALA A 100 10.42 -15.72 19.24
N ALA A 101 10.51 -16.89 19.89
CA ALA A 101 9.36 -17.71 20.26
C ALA A 101 8.39 -16.95 21.19
N ALA A 102 8.91 -16.30 22.24
CA ALA A 102 8.08 -15.50 23.15
C ALA A 102 7.36 -14.35 22.43
N ARG A 103 8.02 -13.68 21.48
CA ARG A 103 7.39 -12.61 20.68
C ARG A 103 6.26 -13.14 19.81
N LEU A 104 6.43 -14.28 19.18
CA LEU A 104 5.36 -14.92 18.40
C LEU A 104 4.21 -15.39 19.30
N ALA A 105 4.52 -15.89 20.50
CA ALA A 105 3.51 -16.34 21.45
C ALA A 105 2.63 -15.19 21.99
N GLU A 106 3.17 -13.97 22.03
CA GLU A 106 2.43 -12.75 22.39
C GLU A 106 1.63 -12.14 21.22
N MET A 107 1.88 -12.60 19.98
CA MET A 107 1.13 -12.16 18.80
C MET A 107 -0.23 -12.86 18.70
N ASP A 108 -1.05 -12.35 17.78
CA ASP A 108 -2.35 -12.94 17.48
C ASP A 108 -2.19 -14.36 16.90
N GLU A 109 -2.86 -15.34 17.52
CA GLU A 109 -2.72 -16.77 17.18
C GLU A 109 -3.12 -17.05 15.73
N ASP A 110 -4.13 -16.34 15.22
CA ASP A 110 -4.61 -16.48 13.85
C ASP A 110 -3.57 -16.02 12.83
N PHE A 111 -2.93 -14.87 13.09
CA PHE A 111 -1.84 -14.37 12.25
C PHE A 111 -0.65 -15.34 12.24
N VAL A 112 -0.23 -15.84 13.41
CA VAL A 112 0.91 -16.77 13.51
C VAL A 112 0.60 -18.09 12.80
N THR A 113 -0.61 -18.63 12.99
CA THR A 113 -1.08 -19.82 12.27
C THR A 113 -0.98 -19.61 10.75
N PHE A 114 -1.49 -18.48 10.25
CA PHE A 114 -1.44 -18.15 8.83
C PHE A 114 -0.01 -18.01 8.31
N ALA A 115 0.82 -17.23 8.99
CA ALA A 115 2.20 -17.01 8.59
C ALA A 115 2.98 -18.34 8.56
N LEU A 116 2.77 -19.23 9.53
CA LEU A 116 3.37 -20.58 9.54
C LEU A 116 2.82 -21.46 8.42
N SER A 117 1.52 -21.44 8.14
CA SER A 117 0.92 -22.20 7.03
C SER A 117 1.44 -21.78 5.65
N ALA A 118 1.89 -20.52 5.51
CA ALA A 118 2.52 -20.02 4.30
C ALA A 118 3.98 -20.49 4.15
N GLN A 119 4.68 -20.73 5.27
CA GLN A 119 6.05 -21.28 5.29
C GLN A 119 6.08 -22.81 5.23
N LEU A 120 5.06 -23.47 5.77
CA LEU A 120 5.08 -24.88 6.11
C LEU A 120 3.84 -25.61 5.60
N LEU A 121 3.99 -26.91 5.35
CA LEU A 121 2.89 -27.85 5.21
C LEU A 121 2.98 -28.81 6.40
N VAL A 122 1.95 -28.82 7.24
CA VAL A 122 1.86 -29.69 8.43
C VAL A 122 0.89 -30.81 8.15
N LEU A 123 1.33 -32.05 8.37
CA LEU A 123 0.54 -33.26 8.15
C LEU A 123 0.52 -34.09 9.43
N ASP A 124 -0.59 -34.77 9.69
CA ASP A 124 -0.69 -35.72 10.79
C ASP A 124 -0.06 -37.06 10.35
N LEU A 125 0.94 -37.51 11.10
CA LEU A 125 1.70 -38.73 10.81
C LEU A 125 0.82 -39.99 10.94
N ASP A 126 -0.11 -39.99 11.90
CA ASP A 126 -1.06 -41.09 12.10
C ASP A 126 -2.09 -41.11 10.95
N ALA A 127 -2.54 -39.94 10.50
CA ALA A 127 -3.44 -39.85 9.35
C ALA A 127 -2.75 -40.32 8.06
N LEU A 128 -1.50 -39.89 7.81
CA LEU A 128 -0.71 -40.30 6.65
C LEU A 128 -0.43 -41.81 6.63
N THR A 129 -0.08 -42.39 7.79
CA THR A 129 0.16 -43.83 7.90
C THR A 129 -1.12 -44.64 7.69
N LEU A 130 -2.25 -44.17 8.22
CA LEU A 130 -3.56 -44.79 7.97
C LEU A 130 -3.98 -44.67 6.51
N ASP A 131 -3.70 -43.55 5.85
CA ASP A 131 -4.05 -43.35 4.45
C ASP A 131 -3.20 -44.25 3.54
N ARG A 132 -1.88 -44.35 3.79
CA ARG A 132 -0.98 -45.34 3.16
C ARG A 132 -1.45 -46.79 3.33
N MET A 133 -1.99 -47.13 4.51
CA MET A 133 -2.55 -48.47 4.74
C MET A 133 -3.86 -48.73 3.98
N ARG A 134 -4.62 -47.67 3.62
CA ARG A 134 -5.89 -47.76 2.90
C ARG A 134 -5.71 -47.73 1.38
N SER A 135 -4.72 -47.01 0.88
CA SER A 135 -4.40 -46.85 -0.54
C SER A 135 -3.63 -48.05 -1.11
N ASN A 136 -4.29 -49.21 -1.16
CA ASN A 136 -3.73 -50.46 -1.71
C ASN A 136 -3.67 -50.48 -3.26
N GLU A 137 -3.99 -49.38 -3.96
CA GLU A 137 -4.28 -49.36 -5.41
C GLU A 137 -3.39 -48.43 -6.28
N ALA A 138 -2.36 -47.75 -5.76
CA ALA A 138 -1.48 -46.93 -6.61
C ALA A 138 -0.01 -46.88 -6.15
N GLN A 139 0.74 -47.97 -6.37
CA GLN A 139 2.20 -48.02 -6.15
C GLN A 139 2.97 -46.89 -6.86
N ASP A 140 2.46 -46.39 -7.99
CA ASP A 140 3.11 -45.32 -8.76
C ASP A 140 2.93 -43.93 -8.13
N ASP A 141 1.77 -43.63 -7.53
CA ASP A 141 1.52 -42.36 -6.85
C ASP A 141 2.23 -42.30 -5.49
N GLU A 142 2.30 -43.43 -4.77
CA GLU A 142 3.03 -43.55 -3.51
C GLU A 142 4.54 -43.31 -3.71
N ALA A 143 5.13 -43.86 -4.78
CA ALA A 143 6.53 -43.63 -5.12
C ALA A 143 6.83 -42.17 -5.52
N LEU A 144 5.87 -41.46 -6.13
CA LEU A 144 6.01 -40.03 -6.46
C LEU A 144 5.91 -39.15 -5.22
N VAL A 145 5.02 -39.47 -4.28
CA VAL A 145 4.90 -38.78 -2.98
C VAL A 145 6.16 -39.02 -2.14
N ASP A 146 6.64 -40.25 -2.03
CA ASP A 146 7.85 -40.56 -1.26
C ASP A 146 9.08 -39.85 -1.86
N LYS A 147 9.22 -39.84 -3.19
CA LYS A 147 10.28 -39.09 -3.86
C LYS A 147 10.15 -37.58 -3.64
N ALA A 148 8.93 -37.04 -3.61
CA ALA A 148 8.70 -35.63 -3.31
C ALA A 148 9.10 -35.31 -1.86
N LEU A 149 8.71 -36.14 -0.90
CA LEU A 149 9.08 -36.03 0.52
C LEU A 149 10.59 -36.15 0.73
N GLU A 150 11.27 -37.08 0.06
CA GLU A 150 12.74 -37.20 0.10
C GLU A 150 13.45 -35.97 -0.50
N SER A 151 12.81 -35.28 -1.45
CA SER A 151 13.36 -34.08 -2.08
C SER A 151 13.05 -32.78 -1.33
N SER A 152 12.10 -32.81 -0.41
CA SER A 152 11.65 -31.66 0.39
C SER A 152 12.29 -31.68 1.78
N LEU A 153 12.60 -30.49 2.32
CA LEU A 153 13.06 -30.37 3.70
C LEU A 153 11.87 -30.69 4.63
N SER A 154 12.01 -31.73 5.44
CA SER A 154 10.97 -32.18 6.37
C SER A 154 11.52 -32.49 7.75
N HIS A 155 10.68 -32.34 8.77
CA HIS A 155 10.98 -32.64 10.17
C HIS A 155 9.77 -33.27 10.85
N GLU A 156 10.01 -34.31 11.64
CA GLU A 156 8.99 -34.94 12.47
C GLU A 156 9.01 -34.28 13.86
N LEU A 157 7.88 -33.72 14.28
CA LEU A 157 7.71 -33.10 15.59
C LEU A 157 6.48 -33.71 16.26
N ASP A 158 6.74 -34.57 17.25
CA ASP A 158 5.75 -35.42 17.92
C ASP A 158 4.93 -36.25 16.91
N ARG A 159 3.62 -35.96 16.75
CA ARG A 159 2.74 -36.62 15.78
C ARG A 159 2.62 -35.89 14.44
N PHE A 160 3.33 -34.78 14.24
CA PHE A 160 3.22 -33.96 13.05
C PHE A 160 4.44 -34.11 12.15
N LEU A 161 4.21 -34.29 10.85
CA LEU A 161 5.22 -34.15 9.82
C LEU A 161 5.16 -32.74 9.24
N ILE A 162 6.24 -31.99 9.39
CA ILE A 162 6.36 -30.62 8.92
C ILE A 162 7.22 -30.63 7.67
N ILE A 163 6.76 -30.01 6.59
CA ILE A 163 7.45 -29.92 5.30
C ILE A 163 7.62 -28.44 4.94
N ALA A 164 8.81 -28.03 4.52
CA ALA A 164 9.08 -26.67 4.07
C ALA A 164 8.37 -26.38 2.74
N ARG A 165 7.56 -25.32 2.68
CA ARG A 165 7.11 -24.71 1.41
C ARG A 165 8.18 -23.79 0.85
N GLN A 166 8.93 -23.11 1.73
CA GLN A 166 10.03 -22.22 1.39
C GLN A 166 11.33 -22.78 1.97
N PRO A 167 12.26 -23.29 1.15
CA PRO A 167 13.48 -23.91 1.64
C PRO A 167 14.49 -22.90 2.19
N GLU A 168 14.42 -21.63 1.75
CA GLU A 168 15.40 -20.59 2.13
C GLU A 168 15.32 -20.22 3.61
N SER A 169 14.12 -20.18 4.19
CA SER A 169 13.85 -19.81 5.59
C SER A 169 13.72 -21.01 6.53
N TRP A 170 13.96 -22.24 6.05
CA TRP A 170 13.66 -23.47 6.77
C TRP A 170 14.36 -23.56 8.13
N ASP A 171 15.66 -23.28 8.18
CA ASP A 171 16.44 -23.38 9.40
C ASP A 171 15.94 -22.40 10.47
N ALA A 172 15.50 -21.21 10.03
CA ALA A 172 14.96 -20.20 10.92
C ALA A 172 13.60 -20.62 11.47
N VAL A 173 12.70 -21.10 10.61
CA VAL A 173 11.38 -21.59 11.00
C VAL A 173 11.52 -22.77 11.97
N LEU A 174 12.37 -23.74 11.66
CA LEU A 174 12.59 -24.91 12.52
C LEU A 174 13.14 -24.52 13.89
N SER A 175 14.12 -23.60 13.94
CA SER A 175 14.70 -23.12 15.20
C SER A 175 13.67 -22.45 16.10
N VAL A 176 12.74 -21.67 15.51
CA VAL A 176 11.63 -21.05 16.24
C VAL A 176 10.62 -22.09 16.73
N LEU A 177 10.29 -23.10 15.91
CA LEU A 177 9.37 -24.16 16.33
C LEU A 177 9.92 -24.97 17.50
N VAL A 178 11.22 -25.30 17.49
CA VAL A 178 11.87 -26.00 18.60
C VAL A 178 11.84 -25.15 19.88
N ALA A 179 12.13 -23.85 19.79
CA ALA A 179 12.05 -22.95 20.94
C ALA A 179 10.61 -22.76 21.46
N LEU A 180 9.62 -22.76 20.56
CA LEU A 180 8.20 -22.76 20.92
C LEU A 180 7.79 -24.07 21.59
N ASP A 181 8.34 -25.21 21.18
CA ASP A 181 8.09 -26.50 21.82
C ASP A 181 8.60 -26.51 23.27
N GLU A 182 9.82 -26.00 23.48
CA GLU A 182 10.43 -25.94 24.81
C GLU A 182 9.73 -24.95 25.76
N SER A 183 9.33 -23.78 25.26
CA SER A 183 8.82 -22.68 26.10
C SER A 183 7.29 -22.55 26.12
N HIS A 184 6.62 -22.97 25.04
CA HIS A 184 5.19 -22.73 24.79
C HIS A 184 4.51 -23.94 24.11
N HIS A 185 4.85 -25.17 24.52
CA HIS A 185 4.38 -26.43 23.93
C HIS A 185 2.87 -26.45 23.59
N GLU A 186 2.00 -26.06 24.54
CA GLU A 186 0.54 -26.06 24.31
C GLU A 186 0.09 -25.13 23.18
N LEU A 187 0.77 -23.99 23.00
CA LEU A 187 0.48 -23.08 21.90
C LEU A 187 0.95 -23.69 20.59
N LEU A 188 2.17 -24.25 20.54
CA LEU A 188 2.71 -24.91 19.35
C LEU A 188 1.77 -26.01 18.87
N VAL A 189 1.29 -26.88 19.77
CA VAL A 189 0.37 -27.95 19.41
C VAL A 189 -0.92 -27.40 18.81
N ARG A 190 -1.52 -26.35 19.38
CA ARG A 190 -2.73 -25.71 18.79
C ARG A 190 -2.46 -25.12 17.41
N LEU A 191 -1.33 -24.44 17.22
CA LEU A 191 -0.94 -23.87 15.93
C LEU A 191 -0.77 -24.98 14.88
N LEU A 192 -0.06 -26.06 15.23
CA LEU A 192 0.15 -27.20 14.32
C LEU A 192 -1.14 -27.97 14.03
N GLU A 193 -2.03 -28.15 15.00
CA GLU A 193 -3.37 -28.74 14.78
C GLU A 193 -4.18 -27.93 13.77
N ARG A 194 -4.19 -26.59 13.91
CA ARG A 194 -4.91 -25.70 12.98
C ARG A 194 -4.30 -25.74 11.58
N CYS A 195 -2.96 -25.68 11.47
CA CYS A 195 -2.25 -25.83 10.20
C CYS A 195 -2.53 -27.20 9.55
N CYS A 196 -2.58 -28.28 10.34
CA CYS A 196 -2.85 -29.63 9.86
C CYS A 196 -4.28 -29.78 9.33
N HIS A 197 -5.26 -29.23 10.04
CA HIS A 197 -6.65 -29.24 9.59
C HIS A 197 -6.81 -28.54 8.25
N GLN A 198 -6.17 -27.38 8.10
CA GLN A 198 -6.17 -26.59 6.85
C GLN A 198 -5.45 -27.31 5.71
N ALA A 199 -4.30 -27.92 5.99
CA ALA A 199 -3.59 -28.73 5.01
C ALA A 199 -4.46 -29.89 4.52
N SER A 200 -5.17 -30.56 5.42
CA SER A 200 -6.04 -31.70 5.10
C SER A 200 -7.21 -31.30 4.19
N GLU A 201 -7.95 -30.23 4.53
CA GLU A 201 -9.03 -29.70 3.68
C GLU A 201 -8.50 -29.30 2.29
N PHE A 202 -7.35 -28.62 2.25
CA PHE A 202 -6.73 -28.20 1.00
C PHE A 202 -6.26 -29.38 0.13
N ILE A 203 -5.80 -30.48 0.75
CA ILE A 203 -5.42 -31.74 0.07
C ILE A 203 -6.62 -32.44 -0.55
N GLU A 204 -7.73 -32.51 0.18
CA GLU A 204 -8.97 -33.10 -0.31
C GLU A 204 -9.54 -32.31 -1.50
N ASP A 205 -9.53 -30.97 -1.41
CA ASP A 205 -10.11 -30.09 -2.44
C ASP A 205 -9.27 -30.00 -3.74
N ASN A 206 -7.94 -30.18 -3.66
CA ASN A 206 -7.04 -30.02 -4.81
C ASN A 206 -6.62 -31.33 -5.48
N GLY A 207 -7.25 -32.46 -5.14
CA GLY A 207 -7.00 -33.74 -5.79
C GLY A 207 -5.73 -34.47 -5.32
N GLY A 208 -5.34 -34.27 -4.05
CA GLY A 208 -4.28 -35.04 -3.39
C GLY A 208 -3.00 -34.25 -3.10
N LEU A 209 -2.15 -34.83 -2.24
CA LEU A 209 -0.95 -34.21 -1.68
C LEU A 209 0.03 -33.71 -2.77
N TYR A 210 0.10 -34.39 -3.91
CA TYR A 210 0.95 -34.01 -5.05
C TYR A 210 0.54 -32.67 -5.69
N ALA A 211 -0.75 -32.39 -5.83
CA ALA A 211 -1.26 -31.14 -6.42
C ALA A 211 -1.15 -29.96 -5.45
N VAL A 212 -1.27 -30.22 -4.15
CA VAL A 212 -1.11 -29.22 -3.07
C VAL A 212 0.32 -28.71 -2.96
N LEU A 213 1.31 -29.57 -3.22
CA LEU A 213 2.71 -29.13 -3.35
C LEU A 213 2.91 -28.14 -4.52
N THR A 214 1.92 -27.97 -5.40
CA THR A 214 1.99 -27.11 -6.60
C THR A 214 1.06 -25.89 -6.59
N THR A 215 0.19 -25.69 -5.58
CA THR A 215 -0.72 -24.53 -5.50
C THR A 215 -1.06 -24.18 -4.05
N ALA A 216 -1.30 -22.91 -3.73
CA ALA A 216 -1.69 -22.43 -2.40
C ALA A 216 -2.67 -21.25 -2.55
N GLU A 217 -3.81 -21.23 -1.84
CA GLU A 217 -4.61 -20.02 -1.49
C GLU A 217 -5.95 -20.44 -0.84
N GLN A 218 -6.13 -20.18 0.46
CA GLN A 218 -7.48 -20.16 1.11
C GLN A 218 -7.53 -19.38 2.45
N LEU A 219 -6.41 -19.23 3.19
CA LEU A 219 -6.37 -18.54 4.50
C LEU A 219 -6.03 -17.03 4.44
N GLU A 220 -5.64 -16.54 3.27
CA GLU A 220 -5.24 -15.13 3.10
C GLU A 220 -6.41 -14.17 3.38
N ALA A 221 -7.65 -14.56 3.08
CA ALA A 221 -8.81 -13.69 3.18
C ALA A 221 -9.12 -13.27 4.64
N ASP A 222 -9.11 -14.22 5.58
CA ASP A 222 -9.49 -13.96 6.97
C ASP A 222 -8.46 -13.08 7.69
N VAL A 223 -7.16 -13.33 7.45
CA VAL A 223 -6.08 -12.53 8.04
C VAL A 223 -5.97 -11.16 7.37
N SER A 224 -6.21 -11.09 6.06
CA SER A 224 -6.30 -9.81 5.34
C SER A 224 -7.41 -8.93 5.93
N GLN A 225 -8.59 -9.51 6.20
CA GLN A 225 -9.71 -8.79 6.79
C GLN A 225 -9.40 -8.27 8.20
N ALA A 226 -8.87 -9.11 9.10
CA ALA A 226 -8.54 -8.69 10.46
C ALA A 226 -7.49 -7.57 10.51
N ARG A 227 -6.52 -7.62 9.58
CA ARG A 227 -5.53 -6.56 9.37
C ARG A 227 -6.18 -5.28 8.84
N GLU A 228 -7.05 -5.39 7.85
CA GLU A 228 -7.73 -4.26 7.23
C GLU A 228 -8.60 -3.52 8.24
N GLU A 229 -9.30 -4.24 9.13
CA GLU A 229 -10.04 -3.66 10.25
C GLU A 229 -9.15 -2.92 11.26
N ARG A 230 -7.93 -3.41 11.55
CA ARG A 230 -6.98 -2.68 12.41
C ARG A 230 -6.52 -1.38 11.76
N ARG A 231 -6.22 -1.42 10.46
CA ARG A 231 -5.79 -0.28 9.66
C ARG A 231 -6.91 0.75 9.48
N GLU A 232 -8.14 0.30 9.30
CA GLU A 232 -9.32 1.18 9.20
C GLU A 232 -9.52 2.01 10.48
N ARG A 233 -9.34 1.40 11.66
CA ARG A 233 -9.37 2.13 12.95
C ARG A 233 -8.29 3.21 13.09
N GLU A 234 -7.18 3.05 12.37
CA GLU A 234 -6.08 4.03 12.30
C GLU A 234 -6.26 5.05 11.16
N GLY A 235 -7.37 4.96 10.40
CA GLY A 235 -7.74 5.88 9.33
C GLY A 235 -7.18 5.53 7.95
N PHE A 236 -6.62 4.33 7.79
CA PHE A 236 -6.23 3.80 6.49
C PHE A 236 -7.44 3.27 5.72
N VAL A 237 -7.33 3.22 4.40
CA VAL A 237 -8.38 2.70 3.50
C VAL A 237 -7.83 1.50 2.76
N ALA A 238 -8.60 0.42 2.77
CA ALA A 238 -8.42 -0.79 1.98
C ALA A 238 -8.11 -0.46 0.51
N THR A 239 -7.19 -1.19 -0.12
CA THR A 239 -6.84 -0.92 -1.53
C THR A 239 -8.01 -1.20 -2.48
N THR A 240 -8.81 -2.21 -2.15
CA THR A 240 -10.05 -2.59 -2.86
C THR A 240 -11.12 -1.51 -2.74
N ASP A 241 -11.36 -0.98 -1.53
CA ASP A 241 -12.32 0.11 -1.32
C ASP A 241 -11.84 1.42 -1.94
N ALA A 242 -10.54 1.72 -1.86
CA ALA A 242 -9.96 2.88 -2.51
C ALA A 242 -10.13 2.81 -4.03
N ALA A 243 -9.88 1.64 -4.64
CA ALA A 243 -10.09 1.43 -6.07
C ALA A 243 -11.58 1.52 -6.46
N ALA A 244 -12.48 0.99 -5.63
CA ALA A 244 -13.93 1.08 -5.83
C ALA A 244 -14.42 2.53 -5.72
N PHE A 245 -13.96 3.29 -4.72
CA PHE A 245 -14.26 4.71 -4.54
C PHE A 245 -13.79 5.53 -5.74
N LEU A 246 -12.54 5.37 -6.19
CA LEU A 246 -12.03 6.08 -7.37
C LEU A 246 -12.78 5.68 -8.66
N GLY A 247 -13.26 4.44 -8.74
CA GLY A 247 -14.15 3.97 -9.81
C GLY A 247 -15.51 4.67 -9.79
N LEU A 248 -16.13 4.80 -8.61
CA LEU A 248 -17.40 5.51 -8.41
C LEU A 248 -17.26 7.02 -8.66
N ALA A 249 -16.09 7.60 -8.32
CA ALA A 249 -15.74 8.98 -8.61
C ALA A 249 -15.70 9.27 -10.11
N ARG A 250 -15.11 8.38 -10.91
CA ARG A 250 -15.13 8.49 -12.37
C ARG A 250 -16.55 8.43 -12.94
N ALA A 251 -17.45 7.68 -12.30
CA ALA A 251 -18.85 7.58 -12.70
C ALA A 251 -19.74 8.72 -12.17
N GLY A 252 -19.20 9.64 -11.35
CA GLY A 252 -19.96 10.73 -10.74
C GLY A 252 -20.98 10.28 -9.69
N ARG A 253 -20.73 9.16 -8.99
CA ARG A 253 -21.65 8.56 -8.01
C ARG A 253 -21.15 8.66 -6.56
N VAL A 254 -20.25 9.59 -6.28
CA VAL A 254 -19.64 9.78 -4.95
C VAL A 254 -20.64 10.44 -4.01
N GLY A 255 -20.79 9.90 -2.79
CA GLY A 255 -21.59 10.50 -1.72
C GLY A 255 -22.82 9.68 -1.32
N ASP A 256 -23.35 8.86 -2.23
CA ASP A 256 -24.45 7.92 -1.96
C ASP A 256 -23.96 6.47 -1.78
N ASP A 257 -22.67 6.22 -1.90
CA ASP A 257 -22.08 4.89 -1.85
C ASP A 257 -21.89 4.38 -0.41
N PRO A 258 -22.00 3.06 -0.19
CA PRO A 258 -21.82 2.45 1.13
C PRO A 258 -20.42 2.66 1.70
N ILE A 259 -19.38 2.82 0.85
CA ILE A 259 -17.97 3.02 1.26
C ILE A 259 -17.80 4.39 1.92
N THR A 260 -18.24 5.47 1.25
CA THR A 260 -18.22 6.83 1.80
C THR A 260 -19.09 6.94 3.05
N ARG A 261 -20.24 6.24 3.09
CA ARG A 261 -21.10 6.19 4.29
C ARG A 261 -20.45 5.45 5.46
N GLY A 262 -19.76 4.34 5.20
CA GLY A 262 -18.96 3.60 6.18
C GLY A 262 -17.87 4.49 6.77
N TYR A 263 -17.12 5.19 5.92
CA TYR A 263 -16.10 6.15 6.37
C TYR A 263 -16.66 7.28 7.25
N VAL A 264 -17.75 7.94 6.81
CA VAL A 264 -18.39 9.02 7.58
C VAL A 264 -18.93 8.50 8.91
N GLN A 265 -19.39 7.25 8.95
CA GLN A 265 -19.85 6.61 10.18
C GLN A 265 -18.69 6.26 11.12
N ALA A 266 -17.60 5.67 10.61
CA ALA A 266 -16.38 5.39 11.36
C ALA A 266 -15.76 6.68 11.93
N GLN A 267 -15.74 7.79 11.17
CA GLN A 267 -15.32 9.10 11.68
C GLN A 267 -16.20 9.61 12.83
N ARG A 268 -17.53 9.48 12.71
CA ARG A 268 -18.47 9.89 13.77
C ARG A 268 -18.27 9.07 15.04
N GLU A 269 -17.93 7.79 14.89
CA GLU A 269 -17.62 6.88 15.97
C GLU A 269 -16.25 7.20 16.60
N ALA A 270 -15.21 7.47 15.80
CA ALA A 270 -13.89 7.92 16.27
C ALA A 270 -13.93 9.29 16.98
N THR A 271 -14.85 10.18 16.60
CA THR A 271 -15.05 11.47 17.29
C THR A 271 -15.84 11.31 18.60
N ARG A 272 -16.67 10.28 18.70
CA ARG A 272 -17.46 9.95 19.91
C ARG A 272 -16.66 9.12 20.92
N THR A 273 -15.72 8.34 20.43
CA THR A 273 -14.85 7.49 21.25
C THR A 273 -13.55 8.25 21.44
N PRO A 274 -13.29 8.90 22.59
CA PRO A 274 -11.95 9.42 22.85
C PRO A 274 -10.97 8.26 22.67
N PRO A 275 -9.77 8.49 22.08
CA PRO A 275 -8.78 7.43 22.00
C PRO A 275 -8.65 6.85 23.40
N ALA A 276 -8.81 5.53 23.52
CA ALA A 276 -8.55 4.84 24.77
C ALA A 276 -7.19 5.36 25.23
N ARG A 277 -7.18 6.10 26.35
CA ARG A 277 -5.93 6.52 26.96
C ARG A 277 -5.14 5.23 27.11
N VAL A 278 -4.02 5.15 26.42
CA VAL A 278 -3.01 4.16 26.73
C VAL A 278 -2.68 4.42 28.19
N ASP A 279 -3.22 3.59 29.08
CA ASP A 279 -2.98 3.70 30.51
C ASP A 279 -1.46 3.57 30.71
N GLY A 280 -0.81 4.70 30.92
CA GLY A 280 0.64 4.79 31.15
C GLY A 280 1.35 6.04 30.63
N ALA A 281 0.82 6.77 29.65
CA ALA A 281 1.53 7.94 29.10
C ALA A 281 1.33 9.20 29.99
N GLN A 282 2.24 9.42 30.93
CA GLN A 282 2.32 10.69 31.65
C GLN A 282 2.83 11.82 30.71
N PRO A 283 2.22 13.02 30.76
CA PRO A 283 2.55 14.13 29.86
C PRO A 283 3.96 14.72 30.03
N GLU A 284 4.71 14.35 31.08
CA GLU A 284 6.09 14.81 31.28
C GLU A 284 7.12 14.13 30.36
N GLN A 285 6.79 12.98 29.75
CA GLN A 285 7.73 12.17 28.95
C GLN A 285 7.71 12.45 27.44
N ALA A 286 6.69 13.13 26.92
CA ALA A 286 6.66 13.61 25.53
C ALA A 286 7.79 14.62 25.21
N ALA A 287 8.40 15.22 26.23
CA ALA A 287 9.60 16.05 26.10
C ALA A 287 10.88 15.25 25.79
N SER A 288 10.93 13.96 26.16
CA SER A 288 12.10 13.07 26.01
C SER A 288 12.24 12.48 24.61
N SER A 289 11.19 12.49 23.78
CA SER A 289 11.22 12.00 22.39
C SER A 289 11.70 13.02 21.36
N MET A 290 11.81 14.31 21.72
CA MET A 290 12.25 15.37 20.81
C MET A 290 13.69 15.20 20.27
N PRO A 291 14.68 14.75 21.07
CA PRO A 291 16.03 14.47 20.57
C PRO A 291 16.07 13.36 19.52
N LEU A 292 15.29 12.28 19.70
CA LEU A 292 15.20 11.17 18.75
C LEU A 292 14.50 11.62 17.46
N LEU A 293 13.39 12.36 17.55
CA LEU A 293 12.71 12.91 16.37
C LEU A 293 13.60 13.88 15.58
N HIS A 294 14.39 14.72 16.26
CA HIS A 294 15.35 15.61 15.60
C HIS A 294 16.47 14.82 14.90
N LEU A 295 16.98 13.76 15.53
CA LEU A 295 18.01 12.88 14.95
C LEU A 295 17.46 12.11 13.72
N LEU A 296 16.22 11.63 13.79
CA LEU A 296 15.53 10.97 12.66
C LEU A 296 15.16 11.95 11.54
N GLN A 297 14.92 13.22 11.84
CA GLN A 297 14.73 14.29 10.84
C GLN A 297 16.07 14.70 10.19
N GLU A 298 17.15 14.84 10.97
CA GLU A 298 18.50 15.12 10.48
C GLU A 298 19.02 14.01 9.55
N ALA A 299 18.60 12.77 9.79
CA ALA A 299 18.91 11.61 8.96
C ALA A 299 17.93 11.40 7.79
N GLU A 300 17.00 12.33 7.56
CA GLU A 300 15.98 12.26 6.50
C GLU A 300 15.02 11.04 6.58
N VAL A 301 14.97 10.34 7.73
CA VAL A 301 14.09 9.18 7.96
C VAL A 301 12.63 9.61 8.14
N LEU A 302 12.40 10.78 8.75
CA LEU A 302 11.07 11.35 8.97
C LEU A 302 10.86 12.65 8.17
N THR A 303 10.15 12.56 7.05
CA THR A 303 9.64 13.72 6.33
C THR A 303 8.33 14.22 6.96
N THR A 304 8.41 14.88 8.11
CA THR A 304 7.25 15.56 8.69
C THR A 304 7.07 16.93 8.03
N GLN A 305 6.45 16.97 6.85
CA GLN A 305 5.73 18.19 6.47
C GLN A 305 4.30 18.06 7.00
N PRO A 306 3.92 18.79 8.07
CA PRO A 306 2.52 18.81 8.49
C PRO A 306 1.65 19.39 7.36
N PRO A 307 0.39 18.94 7.21
CA PRO A 307 -0.55 19.53 6.24
C PRO A 307 -0.76 21.03 6.46
N VAL A 308 -0.49 21.55 7.65
CA VAL A 308 -0.50 22.99 7.94
C VAL A 308 0.63 23.75 7.25
N ALA A 309 1.81 23.13 7.06
CA ALA A 309 2.90 23.74 6.30
C ALA A 309 2.60 23.80 4.79
N LEU A 310 1.65 22.98 4.32
CA LEU A 310 1.12 23.03 2.94
C LEU A 310 0.11 24.16 2.73
N LEU A 311 -0.35 24.80 3.82
CA LEU A 311 -1.21 25.99 3.81
C LEU A 311 -0.42 27.30 4.07
N GLY A 312 0.88 27.21 4.38
CA GLY A 312 1.76 28.36 4.57
C GLY A 312 2.34 28.90 3.26
N GLU A 313 2.61 30.21 3.21
CA GLU A 313 3.03 30.96 2.00
C GLU A 313 4.38 30.53 1.36
N GLY A 314 5.04 29.48 1.84
CA GLY A 314 6.41 29.10 1.47
C GLY A 314 6.59 27.81 0.65
N GLY A 315 5.52 27.11 0.25
CA GLY A 315 5.62 25.86 -0.53
C GLY A 315 5.90 26.11 -2.01
N GLY A 316 7.00 25.53 -2.53
CA GLY A 316 7.53 25.74 -3.87
C GLY A 316 6.54 25.67 -5.05
N SER A 317 6.86 26.50 -6.04
CA SER A 317 6.22 26.77 -7.33
C SER A 317 5.56 25.56 -8.03
N GLY A 318 4.30 25.72 -8.45
CA GLY A 318 3.62 24.82 -9.39
C GLY A 318 2.13 24.64 -9.08
N THR A 319 1.80 23.66 -8.21
CA THR A 319 0.44 23.15 -7.99
C THR A 319 -0.29 23.82 -6.81
N TYR A 320 0.43 24.32 -5.80
CA TYR A 320 -0.17 25.02 -4.65
C TYR A 320 -0.63 26.44 -4.99
N ALA A 321 0.09 27.10 -5.89
CA ALA A 321 -0.25 28.44 -6.35
C ALA A 321 -1.60 28.45 -7.09
N SER A 322 -1.91 27.38 -7.82
CA SER A 322 -3.09 27.24 -8.68
C SER A 322 -4.38 26.86 -7.93
N ALA A 323 -4.30 26.31 -6.71
CA ALA A 323 -5.47 25.95 -5.88
C ALA A 323 -6.10 27.16 -5.15
N ARG A 324 -6.34 28.26 -5.88
CA ARG A 324 -6.76 29.55 -5.31
C ARG A 324 -8.16 29.49 -4.71
N VAL A 325 -9.11 28.83 -5.38
CA VAL A 325 -10.53 28.78 -4.97
C VAL A 325 -10.69 28.02 -3.66
N LEU A 326 -10.02 26.88 -3.53
CA LEU A 326 -10.01 26.09 -2.30
C LEU A 326 -9.42 26.88 -1.13
N ARG A 327 -8.32 27.59 -1.35
CA ARG A 327 -7.64 28.38 -0.30
C ARG A 327 -8.50 29.53 0.21
N GLU A 328 -9.12 30.28 -0.70
CA GLU A 328 -10.03 31.39 -0.36
C GLU A 328 -11.28 30.87 0.38
N ALA A 329 -11.79 29.70 0.02
CA ALA A 329 -12.93 29.07 0.67
C ALA A 329 -12.58 28.54 2.09
N LEU A 330 -11.41 27.94 2.28
CA LEU A 330 -10.92 27.51 3.60
C LEU A 330 -10.65 28.70 4.54
N ALA A 331 -10.07 29.79 4.01
CA ALA A 331 -9.86 31.02 4.77
C ALA A 331 -11.19 31.65 5.22
N TRP A 332 -12.23 31.60 4.37
CA TRP A 332 -13.57 32.03 4.73
C TRP A 332 -14.19 31.14 5.82
N LEU A 333 -14.05 29.82 5.70
CA LEU A 333 -14.53 28.85 6.72
C LEU A 333 -13.85 29.02 8.08
N GLN A 334 -12.57 29.41 8.10
CA GLN A 334 -11.84 29.66 9.34
C GLN A 334 -12.48 30.79 10.17
N GLY A 335 -13.09 31.78 9.52
CA GLY A 335 -13.80 32.88 10.20
C GLY A 335 -15.25 32.57 10.59
N GLU A 336 -15.93 31.71 9.84
CA GLU A 336 -17.39 31.52 9.94
C GLU A 336 -17.81 30.18 10.60
N ALA A 337 -17.04 29.11 10.41
CA ALA A 337 -17.42 27.76 10.84
C ALA A 337 -16.18 26.86 11.09
N PRO A 338 -15.55 26.94 12.27
CA PRO A 338 -14.33 26.19 12.58
C PRO A 338 -14.54 24.66 12.59
N GLU A 339 -15.75 24.19 12.91
CA GLU A 339 -16.10 22.76 12.87
C GLU A 339 -16.12 22.22 11.43
N ALA A 340 -16.60 23.01 10.47
CA ALA A 340 -16.60 22.64 9.05
C ALA A 340 -15.17 22.63 8.48
N LEU A 341 -14.30 23.52 8.95
CA LEU A 341 -12.88 23.51 8.60
C LEU A 341 -12.18 22.23 9.11
N SER A 342 -12.44 21.85 10.36
CA SER A 342 -11.88 20.61 10.93
C SER A 342 -12.30 19.38 10.12
N ARG A 343 -13.57 19.31 9.70
CA ARG A 343 -14.08 18.26 8.82
C ARG A 343 -13.39 18.26 7.44
N CYS A 344 -13.22 19.44 6.83
CA CYS A 344 -12.50 19.55 5.56
C CYS A 344 -11.06 19.03 5.67
N MET A 345 -10.35 19.33 6.76
CA MET A 345 -8.99 18.81 6.96
C MET A 345 -8.96 17.28 7.12
N GLN A 346 -9.97 16.71 7.76
CA GLN A 346 -10.11 15.25 7.87
C GLN A 346 -10.44 14.60 6.51
N ASP A 347 -11.36 15.19 5.74
CA ASP A 347 -11.70 14.74 4.40
C ASP A 347 -10.47 14.77 3.46
N LEU A 348 -9.61 15.79 3.56
CA LEU A 348 -8.36 15.83 2.80
C LEU A 348 -7.40 14.70 3.18
N GLY A 349 -7.30 14.38 4.47
CA GLY A 349 -6.50 13.25 4.95
C GLY A 349 -7.00 11.92 4.39
N TYR A 350 -8.32 11.71 4.42
CA TYR A 350 -8.96 10.54 3.81
C TYR A 350 -8.70 10.43 2.32
N LEU A 351 -8.96 11.51 1.56
CA LEU A 351 -8.77 11.52 0.11
C LEU A 351 -7.30 11.28 -0.26
N ALA A 352 -6.36 11.78 0.53
CA ALA A 352 -4.94 11.47 0.36
C ALA A 352 -4.65 9.98 0.61
N ASN A 353 -5.23 9.37 1.65
CA ASN A 353 -5.09 7.94 1.92
C ASN A 353 -5.72 7.07 0.82
N VAL A 354 -6.91 7.45 0.32
CA VAL A 354 -7.56 6.79 -0.82
C VAL A 354 -6.67 6.84 -2.06
N LEU A 355 -6.06 8.00 -2.35
CA LEU A 355 -5.14 8.12 -3.48
C LEU A 355 -3.85 7.33 -3.28
N LEU A 356 -3.34 7.28 -2.05
CA LEU A 356 -2.14 6.52 -1.69
C LEU A 356 -2.35 5.01 -1.89
N SER A 357 -3.51 4.49 -1.46
CA SER A 357 -3.86 3.07 -1.58
C SER A 357 -4.36 2.70 -2.99
N GLY A 358 -5.00 3.63 -3.70
CA GLY A 358 -5.80 3.32 -4.90
C GLY A 358 -5.32 3.91 -6.24
N CYS A 359 -4.43 4.91 -6.29
CA CYS A 359 -3.91 5.49 -7.54
C CYS A 359 -2.42 5.18 -7.75
N GLY A 360 -2.05 4.80 -8.98
CA GLY A 360 -0.67 4.85 -9.45
C GLY A 360 -0.34 6.14 -10.20
N HIS A 361 0.87 6.67 -10.03
CA HIS A 361 1.40 7.74 -10.86
C HIS A 361 2.68 7.30 -11.57
N ALA A 362 2.75 7.49 -12.88
CA ALA A 362 3.82 7.08 -13.77
C ALA A 362 4.21 5.58 -13.71
N GLY A 363 3.31 4.72 -13.20
CA GLY A 363 3.55 3.30 -12.99
C GLY A 363 4.19 2.94 -11.65
N ARG A 364 4.27 3.88 -10.70
CA ARG A 364 4.65 3.67 -9.29
C ARG A 364 3.50 4.09 -8.35
N PRO A 365 3.47 3.62 -7.09
CA PRO A 365 2.56 4.18 -6.10
C PRO A 365 2.90 5.66 -5.83
N LEU A 366 1.87 6.42 -5.46
CA LEU A 366 2.02 7.82 -5.05
C LEU A 366 2.79 7.91 -3.73
N ARG A 367 3.53 9.01 -3.53
CA ARG A 367 4.08 9.37 -2.21
C ARG A 367 3.04 10.15 -1.42
N ALA A 368 3.11 10.12 -0.09
CA ALA A 368 2.16 10.83 0.77
C ALA A 368 1.98 12.32 0.43
N LEU A 369 3.08 13.03 0.15
CA LEU A 369 3.03 14.45 -0.25
C LEU A 369 2.37 14.64 -1.63
N GLU A 370 2.62 13.73 -2.58
CA GLU A 370 2.01 13.77 -3.92
C GLU A 370 0.52 13.47 -3.82
N ALA A 371 0.12 12.49 -3.01
CA ALA A 371 -1.29 12.15 -2.78
C ALA A 371 -2.07 13.33 -2.17
N ALA A 372 -1.48 14.04 -1.20
CA ALA A 372 -2.08 15.25 -0.63
C ALA A 372 -2.21 16.38 -1.68
N GLN A 373 -1.18 16.58 -2.51
CA GLN A 373 -1.20 17.56 -3.60
C GLN A 373 -2.29 17.24 -4.63
N VAL A 374 -2.42 15.98 -5.03
CA VAL A 374 -3.45 15.52 -5.96
C VAL A 374 -4.84 15.69 -5.36
N ALA A 375 -5.04 15.34 -4.08
CA ALA A 375 -6.31 15.54 -3.39
C ALA A 375 -6.73 17.02 -3.44
N MET A 376 -5.83 17.94 -3.09
CA MET A 376 -6.10 19.38 -3.13
C MET A 376 -6.35 19.91 -4.54
N ALA A 377 -5.54 19.51 -5.52
CA ALA A 377 -5.71 19.92 -6.91
C ALA A 377 -7.06 19.45 -7.47
N THR A 378 -7.43 18.20 -7.19
CA THR A 378 -8.69 17.60 -7.63
C THR A 378 -9.89 18.28 -6.98
N CYS A 379 -9.83 18.54 -5.66
CA CYS A 379 -10.87 19.29 -4.96
C CYS A 379 -11.02 20.71 -5.52
N ASN A 380 -9.91 21.42 -5.80
CA ASN A 380 -9.97 22.75 -6.40
C ASN A 380 -10.62 22.72 -7.78
N LEU A 381 -10.23 21.78 -8.64
CA LEU A 381 -10.82 21.61 -9.97
C LEU A 381 -12.32 21.30 -9.89
N GLY A 382 -12.73 20.45 -8.95
CA GLY A 382 -14.14 20.12 -8.75
C GLY A 382 -14.97 21.29 -8.23
N LEU A 383 -14.39 22.14 -7.37
CA LEU A 383 -15.02 23.40 -6.96
C LEU A 383 -15.15 24.34 -8.15
N GLU A 384 -14.12 24.52 -8.98
CA GLU A 384 -14.19 25.33 -10.20
C GLU A 384 -15.26 24.82 -11.18
N ALA A 385 -15.34 23.51 -11.38
CA ALA A 385 -16.32 22.88 -12.25
C ALA A 385 -17.76 22.98 -11.71
N SER A 386 -17.94 22.97 -10.39
CA SER A 386 -19.26 23.14 -9.75
C SER A 386 -19.71 24.60 -9.70
N LEU A 387 -18.77 25.56 -9.81
CA LEU A 387 -18.98 27.00 -9.69
C LEU A 387 -19.19 27.72 -11.03
N GLU A 388 -19.59 27.01 -12.10
CA GLU A 388 -19.88 27.61 -13.42
C GLU A 388 -20.95 28.75 -13.41
N ALA A 389 -21.55 29.11 -12.26
CA ALA A 389 -22.43 30.28 -12.10
C ALA A 389 -21.93 31.37 -11.11
N GLY A 390 -20.68 31.32 -10.63
CA GLY A 390 -20.04 32.47 -9.94
C GLY A 390 -18.92 32.13 -8.96
N THR A 391 -17.79 32.84 -9.09
CA THR A 391 -16.54 32.75 -8.30
C THR A 391 -16.61 33.34 -6.89
N ALA A 392 -17.79 33.34 -6.26
CA ALA A 392 -17.92 33.90 -4.92
C ALA A 392 -17.34 32.92 -3.87
N PRO A 393 -16.34 33.32 -3.07
CA PRO A 393 -15.73 32.44 -2.05
C PRO A 393 -16.74 31.99 -0.98
N SER A 394 -17.82 32.74 -0.76
CA SER A 394 -18.93 32.35 0.11
C SER A 394 -19.76 31.17 -0.42
N ARG A 395 -19.87 31.01 -1.74
CA ARG A 395 -20.55 29.84 -2.35
C ARG A 395 -19.69 28.59 -2.28
N ALA A 396 -18.39 28.73 -2.55
CA ALA A 396 -17.42 27.66 -2.35
C ALA A 396 -17.38 27.22 -0.89
N GLY A 397 -17.34 28.18 0.05
CA GLY A 397 -17.42 27.91 1.49
C GLY A 397 -18.73 27.24 1.92
N ALA A 398 -19.86 27.57 1.29
CA ALA A 398 -21.14 26.90 1.55
C ALA A 398 -21.15 25.43 1.10
N LEU A 399 -20.60 25.13 -0.09
CA LEU A 399 -20.43 23.75 -0.58
C LEU A 399 -19.50 22.94 0.33
N LEU A 400 -18.42 23.55 0.81
CA LEU A 400 -17.49 22.89 1.74
C LEU A 400 -18.10 22.57 3.11
N ARG A 401 -19.22 23.19 3.50
CA ARG A 401 -19.96 22.78 4.72
C ARG A 401 -20.57 21.38 4.58
N GLU A 402 -20.83 20.93 3.36
CA GLU A 402 -21.35 19.59 3.07
C GLU A 402 -20.22 18.54 2.98
N GLY A 403 -18.97 18.97 2.89
CA GLY A 403 -17.76 18.13 2.85
C GLY A 403 -16.94 18.31 1.58
N LEU A 404 -15.69 17.81 1.57
CA LEU A 404 -14.79 17.91 0.41
C LEU A 404 -14.93 16.74 -0.58
N VAL A 405 -15.53 15.64 -0.14
CA VAL A 405 -15.69 14.41 -0.92
C VAL A 405 -16.48 14.61 -2.23
N PRO A 406 -17.62 15.35 -2.27
CA PRO A 406 -18.34 15.62 -3.51
C PRO A 406 -17.53 16.48 -4.49
N ALA A 407 -16.82 17.49 -3.98
CA ALA A 407 -15.94 18.33 -4.79
C ALA A 407 -14.81 17.49 -5.41
N PHE A 408 -14.19 16.59 -4.63
CA PHE A 408 -13.22 15.65 -5.16
C PHE A 408 -13.81 14.78 -6.28
N GLY A 409 -14.99 14.18 -6.06
CA GLY A 409 -15.65 13.34 -7.06
C GLY A 409 -15.89 14.06 -8.39
N GLN A 410 -16.36 15.31 -8.33
CA GLN A 410 -16.55 16.14 -9.52
C GLN A 410 -15.23 16.45 -10.23
N GLY A 411 -14.19 16.84 -9.50
CA GLY A 411 -12.88 17.11 -10.08
C GLY A 411 -12.25 15.86 -10.71
N TRP A 412 -12.36 14.72 -10.04
CA TRP A 412 -11.83 13.45 -10.52
C TRP A 412 -12.52 12.97 -11.80
N ARG A 413 -13.83 13.19 -11.91
CA ARG A 413 -14.60 12.96 -13.13
C ARG A 413 -14.13 13.84 -14.28
N VAL A 414 -13.93 15.13 -14.04
CA VAL A 414 -13.43 16.07 -15.07
C VAL A 414 -12.04 15.64 -15.57
N LEU A 415 -11.13 15.27 -14.67
CA LEU A 415 -9.82 14.74 -15.06
C LEU A 415 -9.95 13.47 -15.91
N HIS A 416 -10.83 12.55 -15.54
CA HIS A 416 -11.02 11.32 -16.29
C HIS A 416 -11.64 11.55 -17.68
N GLU A 417 -12.77 12.25 -17.75
CA GLU A 417 -13.53 12.42 -18.99
C GLU A 417 -12.85 13.42 -19.94
N GLU A 418 -12.43 14.58 -19.44
CA GLU A 418 -11.96 15.69 -20.28
C GLU A 418 -10.46 15.63 -20.59
N VAL A 419 -9.64 15.04 -19.70
CA VAL A 419 -8.19 14.91 -19.91
C VAL A 419 -7.84 13.50 -20.36
N VAL A 420 -8.04 12.50 -19.52
CA VAL A 420 -7.49 11.15 -19.73
C VAL A 420 -8.17 10.46 -20.92
N MET A 421 -9.50 10.38 -20.92
CA MET A 421 -10.26 9.71 -21.97
C MET A 421 -10.21 10.47 -23.30
N ARG A 422 -10.25 11.79 -23.26
CA ARG A 422 -10.11 12.64 -24.46
C ARG A 422 -8.73 12.48 -25.09
N SER A 423 -7.66 12.52 -24.28
CA SER A 423 -6.29 12.33 -24.75
C SER A 423 -6.08 10.91 -25.27
N ALA A 424 -6.62 9.89 -24.60
CA ALA A 424 -6.53 8.50 -25.04
C ALA A 424 -7.23 8.26 -26.39
N ARG A 425 -8.42 8.82 -26.59
CA ARG A 425 -9.14 8.73 -27.88
C ARG A 425 -8.41 9.46 -29.00
N ALA A 426 -7.87 10.65 -28.73
CA ALA A 426 -7.03 11.38 -29.69
C ALA A 426 -5.77 10.57 -30.04
N PHE A 427 -5.19 9.90 -29.04
CA PHE A 427 -4.02 9.07 -29.20
C PHE A 427 -4.28 7.83 -30.07
N ASP A 428 -5.36 7.07 -29.80
CA ASP A 428 -5.74 5.93 -30.64
C ASP A 428 -6.09 6.35 -32.07
N ALA A 429 -6.77 7.50 -32.25
CA ALA A 429 -7.06 8.04 -33.58
C ALA A 429 -5.77 8.38 -34.36
N ALA A 430 -4.76 8.97 -33.70
CA ALA A 430 -3.48 9.26 -34.31
C ALA A 430 -2.69 7.98 -34.65
N LEU A 431 -2.73 6.97 -33.77
CA LEU A 431 -2.14 5.66 -34.01
C LEU A 431 -2.84 4.90 -35.14
N ALA A 432 -4.16 5.11 -35.31
CA ALA A 432 -4.93 4.51 -36.39
C ALA A 432 -4.43 4.86 -37.79
N LEU A 433 -3.91 6.08 -37.94
CA LEU A 433 -3.39 6.58 -39.20
C LEU A 433 -1.95 6.15 -39.46
N LYS A 434 -1.17 5.85 -38.41
CA LYS A 434 0.29 5.64 -38.50
C LYS A 434 0.73 4.19 -38.34
N VAL A 435 -0.05 3.36 -37.63
CA VAL A 435 0.27 1.95 -37.39
C VAL A 435 -0.36 1.08 -38.48
N PRO A 436 0.44 0.32 -39.26
CA PRO A 436 -0.11 -0.56 -40.30
C PRO A 436 -0.93 -1.71 -39.69
N PRO A 437 -2.08 -2.09 -40.29
CA PRO A 437 -2.86 -3.23 -39.83
C PRO A 437 -2.13 -4.56 -40.13
N GLY A 438 -1.89 -5.41 -39.11
CA GLY A 438 -1.20 -6.71 -39.28
C GLY A 438 -0.83 -7.46 -37.98
N ARG A 439 -0.13 -8.60 -38.08
CA ARG A 439 0.38 -9.41 -36.95
C ARG A 439 1.75 -8.90 -36.43
N GLY A 440 1.80 -7.67 -35.95
CA GLY A 440 3.00 -7.10 -35.29
C GLY A 440 2.75 -6.77 -33.81
N GLU A 441 3.81 -6.69 -33.01
CA GLU A 441 3.71 -6.30 -31.58
C GLU A 441 3.04 -4.93 -31.39
N ALA A 442 3.28 -3.97 -32.30
CA ALA A 442 2.64 -2.66 -32.29
C ALA A 442 1.13 -2.72 -32.56
N ALA A 443 0.68 -3.62 -33.44
CA ALA A 443 -0.74 -3.80 -33.73
C ALA A 443 -1.47 -4.50 -32.57
N LYS A 444 -0.81 -5.47 -31.91
CA LYS A 444 -1.32 -6.08 -30.67
C LYS A 444 -1.41 -5.05 -29.54
N ALA A 445 -0.37 -4.25 -29.33
CA ALA A 445 -0.34 -3.19 -28.31
C ALA A 445 -1.44 -2.15 -28.55
N ARG A 446 -1.70 -1.77 -29.81
CA ARG A 446 -2.81 -0.87 -30.15
C ARG A 446 -4.18 -1.51 -29.90
N ALA A 447 -4.39 -2.77 -30.29
CA ALA A 447 -5.65 -3.46 -30.05
C ALA A 447 -5.94 -3.62 -28.55
N GLU A 448 -4.92 -3.83 -27.73
CA GLU A 448 -5.03 -3.80 -26.27
C GLU A 448 -5.36 -2.42 -25.74
N PHE A 449 -4.66 -1.39 -26.20
CA PHE A 449 -4.96 -0.02 -25.82
C PHE A 449 -6.40 0.39 -26.18
N ALA A 450 -6.91 -0.02 -27.35
CA ALA A 450 -8.30 0.21 -27.72
C ALA A 450 -9.30 -0.54 -26.80
N ARG A 451 -8.98 -1.76 -26.37
CA ARG A 451 -9.77 -2.49 -25.36
C ARG A 451 -9.76 -1.77 -24.01
N ASP A 452 -8.60 -1.26 -23.60
CA ASP A 452 -8.44 -0.54 -22.34
C ASP A 452 -9.19 0.80 -22.34
N ILE A 453 -9.23 1.50 -23.49
CA ILE A 453 -10.09 2.68 -23.69
C ILE A 453 -11.56 2.29 -23.56
N ALA A 454 -11.99 1.18 -24.17
CA ALA A 454 -13.37 0.71 -24.05
C ALA A 454 -13.74 0.32 -22.60
N ALA A 455 -12.77 -0.19 -21.83
CA ALA A 455 -12.92 -0.47 -20.40
C ALA A 455 -12.80 0.77 -19.50
N GLY A 456 -12.54 1.96 -20.07
CA GLY A 456 -12.39 3.22 -19.32
C GLY A 456 -11.10 3.34 -18.51
N ARG A 457 -10.11 2.45 -18.74
CA ARG A 457 -8.83 2.39 -18.02
C ARG A 457 -7.66 2.37 -19.01
N PRO A 458 -7.47 3.42 -19.83
CA PRO A 458 -6.47 3.44 -20.90
C PRO A 458 -5.03 3.21 -20.42
N TRP A 459 -4.71 3.48 -19.16
CA TRP A 459 -3.38 3.27 -18.56
C TRP A 459 -3.04 1.79 -18.25
N ALA A 460 -3.98 0.84 -18.35
CA ALA A 460 -3.75 -0.56 -17.98
C ALA A 460 -2.65 -1.26 -18.80
N SER A 461 -2.50 -0.91 -20.09
CA SER A 461 -1.48 -1.44 -21.00
C SER A 461 -0.22 -0.59 -21.13
N ARG A 462 0.03 0.37 -20.22
CA ARG A 462 1.17 1.33 -20.30
C ARG A 462 2.53 0.69 -20.59
N LYS A 463 2.82 -0.49 -20.02
CA LYS A 463 4.09 -1.22 -20.26
C LYS A 463 4.31 -1.57 -21.74
N ARG A 464 3.24 -1.80 -22.50
CA ARG A 464 3.27 -2.19 -23.91
C ARG A 464 3.33 -1.00 -24.86
N TRP A 465 3.21 0.22 -24.36
CA TRP A 465 3.30 1.43 -25.19
C TRP A 465 4.70 1.68 -25.74
N MET A 466 5.72 1.01 -25.21
CA MET A 466 7.07 1.04 -25.77
C MET A 466 7.09 0.62 -27.25
N HIS A 467 6.23 -0.34 -27.64
CA HIS A 467 6.09 -0.79 -29.01
C HIS A 467 5.38 0.23 -29.92
N LEU A 468 4.73 1.26 -29.34
CA LEU A 468 4.05 2.35 -30.04
C LEU A 468 4.94 3.59 -30.20
N ALA A 469 6.01 3.71 -29.40
CA ALA A 469 6.96 4.82 -29.44
C ALA A 469 7.56 5.12 -30.83
N PRO A 470 7.86 4.13 -31.70
CA PRO A 470 8.43 4.39 -33.02
C PRO A 470 7.52 5.18 -33.98
N PHE A 471 6.21 5.22 -33.74
CA PHE A 471 5.23 5.83 -34.64
C PHE A 471 4.92 7.30 -34.32
N LEU A 472 5.59 7.86 -33.30
CA LEU A 472 5.28 9.18 -32.74
C LEU A 472 6.55 9.98 -32.52
N SER A 473 6.41 11.30 -32.43
CA SER A 473 7.51 12.14 -31.96
C SER A 473 7.77 11.88 -30.48
N LYS A 474 9.03 12.02 -30.03
CA LYS A 474 9.40 11.88 -28.62
C LYS A 474 8.57 12.79 -27.71
N ALA A 475 8.29 14.02 -28.17
CA ALA A 475 7.47 14.99 -27.45
C ALA A 475 6.00 14.56 -27.34
N ALA A 476 5.39 14.06 -28.43
CA ALA A 476 4.02 13.56 -28.39
C ALA A 476 3.90 12.32 -27.50
N PHE A 477 4.86 11.39 -27.57
CA PHE A 477 4.86 10.19 -26.74
C PHE A 477 5.03 10.52 -25.25
N ALA A 478 5.90 11.48 -24.89
CA ALA A 478 6.06 11.93 -23.51
C ALA A 478 4.78 12.60 -22.99
N ALA A 479 4.18 13.52 -23.74
CA ALA A 479 2.93 14.18 -23.37
C ALA A 479 1.77 13.19 -23.19
N MET A 480 1.64 12.18 -24.07
CA MET A 480 0.60 11.15 -23.93
C MET A 480 0.84 10.26 -22.71
N ARG A 481 2.09 9.99 -22.33
CA ARG A 481 2.40 9.25 -21.11
C ARG A 481 2.07 10.02 -19.82
N GLU A 482 2.11 11.35 -19.85
CA GLU A 482 1.74 12.18 -18.70
C GLU A 482 0.22 12.36 -18.60
N LEU A 483 -0.47 12.55 -19.75
CA LEU A 483 -1.89 12.84 -19.79
C LEU A 483 -2.79 11.61 -19.77
N VAL A 484 -2.32 10.47 -20.27
CA VAL A 484 -3.04 9.20 -20.25
C VAL A 484 -2.47 8.33 -19.11
N ASP A 485 -2.56 8.87 -17.91
CA ASP A 485 -2.20 8.20 -16.67
C ASP A 485 -3.39 8.20 -15.71
N GLU A 486 -3.34 7.37 -14.67
CA GLU A 486 -4.42 7.31 -13.69
C GLU A 486 -4.59 8.63 -12.91
N CYS A 487 -3.48 9.31 -12.66
CA CYS A 487 -3.39 10.64 -12.10
C CYS A 487 -2.64 11.56 -13.13
N PRO A 488 -3.36 12.30 -14.01
CA PRO A 488 -2.75 13.01 -15.14
C PRO A 488 -1.94 14.23 -14.72
N THR A 489 -0.78 14.42 -15.37
CA THR A 489 0.07 15.61 -15.20
C THR A 489 0.30 16.32 -16.53
N PHE A 490 0.64 17.61 -16.46
CA PHE A 490 1.05 18.39 -17.62
C PHE A 490 2.25 19.25 -17.24
N ASN A 491 3.35 19.11 -17.98
CA ASN A 491 4.64 19.76 -17.67
C ASN A 491 5.15 19.44 -16.25
N GLY A 492 4.90 18.23 -15.76
CA GLY A 492 5.32 17.79 -14.42
C GLY A 492 4.51 18.36 -13.25
N ALA A 493 3.43 19.10 -13.50
CA ALA A 493 2.51 19.56 -12.47
C ALA A 493 1.15 18.84 -12.58
N PHE A 494 0.46 18.65 -11.46
CA PHE A 494 -0.91 18.14 -11.46
C PHE A 494 -1.88 19.21 -11.96
N LEU A 495 -2.89 18.78 -12.69
CA LEU A 495 -3.94 19.65 -13.21
C LEU A 495 -4.86 20.06 -12.06
N ALA A 496 -4.85 21.33 -11.71
CA ALA A 496 -5.60 21.89 -10.58
C ALA A 496 -6.70 22.88 -11.01
N THR A 497 -6.61 23.41 -12.23
CA THR A 497 -7.56 24.41 -12.75
C THR A 497 -8.11 24.01 -14.11
N ARG A 498 -9.27 24.56 -14.45
CA ARG A 498 -9.91 24.30 -15.76
C ARG A 498 -9.10 24.84 -16.94
N GLU A 499 -8.44 25.99 -16.75
CA GLU A 499 -7.57 26.57 -17.77
C GLU A 499 -6.42 25.61 -18.14
N GLN A 500 -5.83 24.92 -17.15
CA GLN A 500 -4.81 23.91 -17.39
C GLN A 500 -5.36 22.69 -18.14
N VAL A 501 -6.59 22.27 -17.85
CA VAL A 501 -7.29 21.19 -18.58
C VAL A 501 -7.50 21.56 -20.04
N GLU A 502 -7.97 22.79 -20.31
CA GLU A 502 -8.17 23.29 -21.67
C GLU A 502 -6.86 23.45 -22.44
N GLU A 503 -5.81 23.96 -21.79
CA GLU A 503 -4.46 24.06 -22.36
C GLU A 503 -3.89 22.69 -22.72
N ALA A 504 -4.01 21.71 -21.83
CA ALA A 504 -3.58 20.34 -22.09
C ALA A 504 -4.33 19.76 -23.29
N ALA A 505 -5.65 19.93 -23.36
CA ALA A 505 -6.47 19.47 -24.49
C ALA A 505 -6.07 20.13 -25.83
N ARG A 506 -5.76 21.44 -25.81
CA ARG A 506 -5.29 22.16 -27.00
C ARG A 506 -3.94 21.62 -27.47
N ARG A 507 -3.01 21.43 -26.52
CA ARG A 507 -1.66 20.95 -26.82
C ARG A 507 -1.63 19.52 -27.36
N VAL A 508 -2.51 18.65 -26.87
CA VAL A 508 -2.73 17.30 -27.42
C VAL A 508 -3.13 17.39 -28.89
N GLY A 509 -4.06 18.29 -29.23
CA GLY A 509 -4.48 18.54 -30.61
C GLY A 509 -3.34 18.98 -31.51
N GLU A 510 -2.48 19.88 -31.04
CA GLU A 510 -1.31 20.37 -31.79
C GLU A 510 -0.24 19.28 -32.01
N LEU A 511 0.07 18.49 -30.98
CA LEU A 511 1.12 17.46 -31.04
C LEU A 511 0.73 16.24 -31.86
N LEU A 512 -0.57 15.94 -31.93
CA LEU A 512 -1.12 14.81 -32.67
C LEU A 512 -1.64 15.19 -34.07
N ALA A 513 -1.68 16.48 -34.41
CA ALA A 513 -2.06 16.95 -35.74
C ALA A 513 -1.13 16.34 -36.81
N PRO A 514 -1.67 15.95 -37.99
CA PRO A 514 -0.83 15.58 -39.11
C PRO A 514 0.04 16.79 -39.51
N PRO A 515 1.32 16.59 -39.86
CA PRO A 515 2.15 17.69 -40.33
C PRO A 515 1.44 18.34 -41.52
N SER A 516 1.22 19.65 -41.43
CA SER A 516 0.70 20.48 -42.51
C SER A 516 1.48 20.16 -43.79
N ARG A 517 0.78 19.66 -44.81
CA ARG A 517 1.37 19.30 -46.11
C ARG A 517 1.98 20.49 -46.83
#